data_AF-A0A7V3QLC7-F1
#
_entry.id   AF-A0A7V3QLC7-F1
#
_cell.length_a   1.000
_cell.length_b   1.000
_cell.length_c   1.000
_cell.angle_alpha   90.00
_cell.angle_beta   90.00
_cell.angle_gamma   90.00
#
_symmetry.space_group_name_H-M   'P 1'
#
loop_
_entity.id
_entity.type
_entity.pdbx_description
1 polymer ?
#
loop_
_entity_poly.entity_id
_entity_poly.type
_entity_poly.pdbx_seq_one_letter_code
_entity_poly.pdbx_strand_id
1 'polypeptide(L)'
;MKISFLSFLPKLVKRGKKRVGRGLGSGKGAKSGRGTTRHQKARESIPIHFEGGQGRIIKKFPLLRGKGRNKPKKSKKLKKKEIYEKKLKKKLEEKNHEGDKK
;
A
#
# COMPACT_ATOMS: atom_id res chain seq x y z
N MET A 1 25.18 5.17 31.78
CA MET A 1 23.85 5.81 31.98
C MET A 1 23.45 6.48 30.67
N LYS A 2 22.34 6.06 30.03
CA LYS A 2 21.83 6.76 28.85
C LYS A 2 21.16 8.05 29.32
N ILE A 3 21.77 9.19 29.00
CA ILE A 3 21.26 10.52 29.29
C ILE A 3 19.91 10.70 28.58
N SER A 4 18.85 10.92 29.36
CA SER A 4 17.47 11.14 28.91
C SER A 4 17.25 12.58 28.45
N PHE A 5 18.21 13.15 27.73
CA PHE A 5 18.11 14.53 27.26
C PHE A 5 17.37 14.57 25.93
N LEU A 6 16.29 15.35 25.88
CA LEU A 6 15.31 15.35 24.80
C LEU A 6 15.91 15.62 23.41
N SER A 7 17.03 16.36 23.33
CA SER A 7 17.65 16.72 22.05
C SER A 7 18.33 15.54 21.34
N PHE A 8 18.76 14.50 22.08
CA PHE A 8 19.46 13.35 21.51
C PHE A 8 18.51 12.25 21.02
N LEU A 9 17.20 12.38 21.28
CA LEU A 9 16.21 11.41 20.84
C LEU A 9 15.82 11.66 19.37
N PRO A 10 15.67 10.59 18.57
CA PRO A 10 15.18 10.73 17.21
C PRO A 10 13.75 11.25 17.21
N LYS A 11 13.44 12.12 16.25
CA LYS A 11 12.11 12.72 16.14
C LYS A 11 11.09 11.66 15.72
N LEU A 12 10.28 11.20 16.68
CA LEU A 12 9.24 10.20 16.46
C LEU A 12 8.04 10.76 15.67
N VAL A 13 7.76 12.06 15.80
CA VAL A 13 6.59 12.70 15.18
C VAL A 13 6.89 13.19 13.76
N LYS A 14 6.13 12.67 12.80
CA LYS A 14 6.16 13.12 11.40
C LYS A 14 5.42 14.45 11.26
N ARG A 15 5.90 15.32 10.37
CA ARG A 15 5.19 16.58 10.05
C ARG A 15 3.81 16.28 9.46
N GLY A 16 2.80 17.00 9.94
CA GLY A 16 1.42 16.89 9.45
C GLY A 16 1.27 17.37 8.00
N LYS A 17 0.21 16.90 7.32
CA LYS A 17 -0.11 17.34 5.95
C LYS A 17 -0.57 18.80 5.96
N LYS A 18 0.02 19.63 5.10
CA LYS A 18 -0.41 21.02 4.90
C LYS A 18 -1.77 21.05 4.19
N ARG A 19 -2.70 21.88 4.68
CA ARG A 19 -4.00 22.13 4.05
C ARG A 19 -3.81 22.90 2.73
N VAL A 20 -4.53 22.50 1.69
CA VAL A 20 -4.56 23.22 0.40
C VAL A 20 -5.60 24.34 0.42
N GLY A 21 -5.45 25.35 -0.44
CA GLY A 21 -6.42 26.46 -0.55
C GLY A 21 -6.44 27.39 0.67
N ARG A 22 -5.29 27.60 1.32
CA ARG A 22 -5.14 28.47 2.50
C ARG A 22 -4.16 29.61 2.25
N GLY A 23 -4.50 30.47 1.30
CA GLY A 23 -3.71 31.67 0.95
C GLY A 23 -2.45 31.40 0.12
N LEU A 24 -1.93 32.43 -0.54
CA LEU A 24 -0.80 32.34 -1.47
C LEU A 24 0.52 31.97 -0.77
N GLY A 25 0.79 32.53 0.41
CA GLY A 25 1.99 32.23 1.20
C GLY A 25 2.12 30.76 1.63
N SER A 26 1.05 29.98 1.50
CA SER A 26 1.09 28.53 1.74
C SER A 26 1.77 27.73 0.61
N GLY A 27 2.00 28.33 -0.57
CA GLY A 27 2.52 27.66 -1.77
C GLY A 27 1.50 26.75 -2.48
N LYS A 28 0.31 26.55 -1.89
CA LYS A 28 -0.80 25.75 -2.44
C LYS A 28 -2.14 26.47 -2.34
N GLY A 29 -2.11 27.81 -2.40
CA GLY A 29 -3.28 28.68 -2.29
C GLY A 29 -4.11 28.74 -3.55
N ALA A 30 -3.69 29.59 -4.51
CA ALA A 30 -4.51 30.00 -5.65
C ALA A 30 -5.24 28.88 -6.38
N LYS A 31 -4.51 27.82 -6.74
CA LYS A 31 -5.03 26.73 -7.58
C LYS A 31 -5.16 25.42 -6.80
N SER A 32 -4.97 25.44 -5.47
CA SER A 32 -5.04 24.25 -4.60
C SER A 32 -4.27 23.02 -5.11
N GLY A 33 -3.19 23.22 -5.89
CA GLY A 33 -2.40 22.16 -6.53
C GLY A 33 -3.02 21.51 -7.78
N ARG A 34 -4.14 22.04 -8.31
CA ARG A 34 -4.87 21.48 -9.46
C ARG A 34 -4.48 22.08 -10.81
N GLY A 35 -3.66 23.13 -10.83
CA GLY A 35 -3.32 23.87 -12.05
C GLY A 35 -4.49 24.75 -12.53
N THR A 36 -4.52 25.08 -13.82
CA THR A 36 -5.52 26.00 -14.38
C THR A 36 -6.91 25.34 -14.47
N THR A 37 -7.94 26.05 -14.01
CA THR A 37 -9.35 25.61 -13.92
C THR A 37 -10.02 25.32 -15.26
N ARG A 38 -9.40 25.71 -16.38
CA ARG A 38 -9.91 25.44 -17.73
C ARG A 38 -9.87 23.95 -18.09
N HIS A 39 -8.98 23.16 -17.50
CA HIS A 39 -8.84 21.74 -17.83
C HIS A 39 -9.79 20.84 -17.03
N GLN A 40 -10.27 19.76 -17.64
CA GLN A 40 -11.16 18.78 -16.99
C GLN A 40 -10.56 18.20 -15.69
N LYS A 41 -9.24 17.94 -15.66
CA LYS A 41 -8.51 17.44 -14.47
C LYS A 41 -8.66 18.32 -13.23
N ALA A 42 -8.93 19.62 -13.39
CA ALA A 42 -9.16 20.52 -12.27
C ALA A 42 -10.57 20.36 -11.67
N ARG A 43 -11.54 19.97 -12.49
CA ARG A 43 -12.99 19.92 -12.18
C ARG A 43 -13.46 18.53 -11.81
N GLU A 44 -12.96 17.51 -12.53
CA GLU A 44 -13.46 16.14 -12.47
C GLU A 44 -12.33 15.12 -12.32
N SER A 45 -12.71 13.91 -11.89
CA SER A 45 -11.82 12.75 -11.85
C SER A 45 -11.89 12.00 -13.18
N ILE A 46 -10.80 12.01 -13.93
CA ILE A 46 -10.68 11.24 -15.17
C ILE A 46 -10.49 9.76 -14.80
N PRO A 47 -11.29 8.83 -15.37
CA PRO A 47 -11.12 7.41 -15.12
C PRO A 47 -9.75 6.91 -15.58
N ILE A 48 -9.12 6.02 -14.81
CA ILE A 48 -7.76 5.49 -15.09
C ILE A 48 -7.68 4.81 -16.47
N HIS A 49 -8.78 4.22 -16.92
CA HIS A 49 -8.88 3.48 -18.19
C HIS A 49 -9.30 4.35 -19.38
N PHE A 50 -9.42 5.68 -19.20
CA PHE A 50 -9.77 6.58 -20.27
C PHE A 50 -8.53 6.93 -21.10
N GLU A 51 -8.60 6.69 -22.41
CA GLU A 51 -7.47 6.88 -23.34
C GLU A 51 -7.70 8.04 -24.32
N GLY A 52 -8.61 8.97 -24.00
CA GLY A 52 -8.84 10.17 -24.82
C GLY A 52 -9.83 10.01 -25.99
N GLY A 53 -10.55 8.87 -26.06
CA GLY A 53 -11.59 8.62 -27.08
C GLY A 53 -11.43 7.31 -27.84
N GLN A 54 -10.21 6.73 -27.84
CA GLN A 54 -10.00 5.40 -28.39
C GLN A 54 -10.57 4.30 -27.48
N GLY A 55 -10.89 3.15 -28.07
CA GLY A 55 -11.25 1.96 -27.31
C GLY A 55 -10.13 1.52 -26.37
N ARG A 56 -10.47 1.11 -25.15
CA ARG A 56 -9.50 0.72 -24.10
C ARG A 56 -8.53 -0.36 -24.59
N ILE A 57 -7.24 -0.21 -24.30
CA ILE A 57 -6.18 -1.19 -24.62
C ILE A 57 -6.55 -2.61 -24.15
N ILE A 58 -7.13 -2.75 -22.96
CA ILE A 58 -7.56 -4.05 -22.41
C ILE A 58 -8.58 -4.76 -23.32
N LYS A 59 -9.41 -3.99 -24.04
CA LYS A 59 -10.40 -4.52 -24.98
C LYS A 59 -9.84 -4.70 -26.39
N LYS A 60 -8.66 -4.15 -26.71
CA LYS A 60 -8.01 -4.33 -28.02
C LYS A 60 -7.43 -5.74 -28.16
N PHE A 61 -6.99 -6.36 -27.07
CA PHE A 61 -6.37 -7.68 -27.08
C PHE A 61 -7.35 -8.78 -26.68
N PRO A 62 -7.26 -9.99 -27.29
CA PRO A 62 -8.06 -11.12 -26.86
C PRO A 62 -7.69 -11.58 -25.45
N LEU A 63 -8.65 -12.18 -24.74
CA LEU A 63 -8.37 -12.79 -23.45
C LEU A 63 -7.46 -14.02 -23.64
N LEU A 64 -6.44 -14.14 -22.78
CA LEU A 64 -5.57 -15.32 -22.77
C LEU A 64 -6.37 -16.57 -22.39
N ARG A 65 -6.57 -17.47 -23.35
CA ARG A 65 -7.26 -18.75 -23.13
C ARG A 65 -6.47 -19.60 -22.14
N GLY A 66 -7.13 -20.07 -21.07
CA GLY A 66 -6.49 -20.89 -20.04
C GLY A 66 -5.79 -20.13 -18.92
N LYS A 67 -5.82 -18.78 -18.90
CA LYS A 67 -5.32 -17.98 -17.76
C LYS A 67 -6.07 -18.38 -16.48
N GLY A 68 -5.34 -18.93 -15.50
CA GLY A 68 -5.90 -19.42 -14.23
C GLY A 68 -6.07 -20.95 -14.13
N ARG A 69 -5.98 -21.70 -15.25
CA ARG A 69 -5.99 -23.17 -15.21
C ARG A 69 -4.64 -23.73 -14.72
N ASN A 70 -3.54 -23.06 -15.06
CA ASN A 70 -2.20 -23.47 -14.65
C ASN A 70 -1.75 -22.65 -13.44
N LYS A 71 -2.12 -23.09 -12.23
CA LYS A 71 -1.59 -22.49 -10.99
C LYS A 71 -0.08 -22.72 -10.91
N PRO A 72 0.74 -21.72 -10.57
CA PRO A 72 2.18 -21.91 -10.42
C PRO A 72 2.45 -22.91 -9.32
N LYS A 73 3.27 -23.93 -9.60
CA LYS A 73 3.71 -24.88 -8.57
C LYS A 73 4.63 -24.15 -7.59
N LYS A 74 4.30 -24.16 -6.28
CA LYS A 74 5.20 -23.67 -5.23
C LYS A 74 6.54 -24.42 -5.30
N SER A 75 7.65 -23.69 -5.20
CA SER A 75 8.98 -24.29 -5.15
C SER A 75 9.11 -25.21 -3.93
N LYS A 76 9.95 -26.26 -4.04
CA LYS A 76 10.20 -27.20 -2.92
C LYS A 76 10.65 -26.46 -1.65
N LYS A 77 11.47 -25.41 -1.80
CA LYS A 77 11.95 -24.56 -0.69
C LYS A 77 10.82 -23.86 0.06
N LEU A 78 9.88 -23.24 -0.68
CA LEU A 78 8.72 -22.57 -0.09
C LEU A 78 7.81 -23.55 0.66
N LYS A 79 7.55 -24.72 0.08
CA LYS A 79 6.77 -25.78 0.76
C LYS A 79 7.42 -26.23 2.06
N LYS A 80 8.74 -26.46 2.06
CA LYS A 80 9.49 -26.88 3.26
C LYS A 80 9.45 -25.81 4.36
N LYS A 81 9.56 -24.53 3.98
CA LYS A 81 9.46 -23.40 4.92
C LYS A 81 8.08 -23.32 5.57
N GLU A 82 7.00 -23.43 4.78
CA GLU A 82 5.62 -23.44 5.31
C GLU A 82 5.36 -24.60 6.28
N ILE A 83 5.90 -25.79 5.99
CA ILE A 83 5.79 -26.95 6.88
C ILE A 83 6.49 -26.68 8.23
N TYR A 84 7.71 -26.13 8.18
CA TYR A 84 8.47 -25.79 9.39
C TYR A 84 7.78 -24.71 10.23
N GLU A 85 7.28 -23.65 9.58
CA GLU A 85 6.54 -22.58 10.26
C GLU A 85 5.25 -23.10 10.91
N LYS A 86 4.49 -23.97 10.23
CA LYS A 86 3.33 -24.64 10.83
C LYS A 86 3.69 -25.49 12.05
N LYS A 87 4.79 -26.24 11.97
CA LYS A 87 5.26 -27.09 13.07
C LYS A 87 5.66 -26.27 14.29
N LEU A 88 6.34 -25.15 14.06
CA LEU A 88 6.70 -24.18 15.10
C LEU A 88 5.46 -23.54 15.75
N LYS A 89 4.48 -23.11 14.94
CA LYS A 89 3.23 -22.52 15.43
C LYS A 89 2.46 -23.48 16.32
N LYS A 90 2.32 -24.74 15.90
CA LYS A 90 1.65 -25.79 16.68
C LYS A 90 2.34 -26.03 18.02
N LYS A 91 3.68 -26.07 18.04
CA LYS A 91 4.46 -26.24 19.28
C LYS A 91 4.31 -25.05 20.24
N LEU A 92 4.09 -23.84 19.73
CA LEU A 92 3.81 -22.66 20.54
C LEU A 92 2.39 -22.68 21.12
N GLU A 93 1.39 -23.10 20.32
CA GLU A 93 0.00 -23.26 20.78
C GLU A 93 -0.12 -24.31 21.90
N GLU A 94 0.56 -25.45 21.77
CA GLU A 94 0.59 -26.51 22.79
C GLU A 94 1.19 -26.01 24.12
N LYS A 95 2.28 -25.22 24.06
CA LYS A 95 2.90 -24.62 25.25
C LYS A 95 2.00 -23.59 25.95
N ASN A 96 1.27 -22.79 25.17
CA ASN A 96 0.36 -21.80 25.75
C ASN A 96 -0.81 -22.49 26.48
N HIS A 97 -1.29 -23.63 25.94
CA HIS A 97 -2.40 -24.38 26.55
C HIS A 97 -2.00 -25.15 27.82
N GLU A 98 -0.73 -25.53 27.99
CA GLU A 98 -0.19 -26.06 29.24
C GLU A 98 0.01 -24.97 30.31
N GLY A 99 0.25 -23.73 29.90
CA GLY A 99 0.41 -22.58 30.81
C GLY A 99 -0.89 -22.12 31.47
N ASP A 100 -2.02 -22.27 30.79
CA ASP A 100 -3.36 -21.94 31.31
C ASP A 100 -3.95 -23.01 32.25
N LYS A 101 -3.32 -24.20 32.35
CA LYS A 101 -3.74 -25.31 33.23
C LYS A 101 -3.00 -25.35 34.58
N LYS A 102 -2.25 -24.30 34.92
CA LYS A 102 -1.52 -24.13 36.18
C LYS A 102 -2.07 -22.97 37.00
#